data_AF-A0A2E0SMU0-F1
#
_entry.id   AF-A0A2E0SMU0-F1
#
_cell.length_a   1.000
_cell.length_b   1.000
_cell.length_c   1.000
_cell.angle_alpha   90.00
_cell.angle_beta   90.00
_cell.angle_gamma   90.00
#
_symmetry.space_group_name_H-M   'P 1'
#
loop_
_entity.id
_entity.type
_entity.pdbx_description
1 polymer ?
#
loop_
_entity_poly.entity_id
_entity_poly.type
_entity_poly.pdbx_seq_one_letter_code
_entity_poly.pdbx_strand_id
1 'polypeptide(L)'
;MEVPGDVRLYVHDAENWEAVIKQGYEKEYCYAKNPGEDYFHLLMSGEIYVRRGNEKLCLTCAYRHGVLSNDRLHWQHRQKS
;
A
#
# COMPACT_ATOMS: atom_id res chain seq x y z
N MET A 1 -24.14 13.20 2.06
CA MET A 1 -23.11 12.14 2.00
C MET A 1 -22.15 12.43 3.12
N GLU A 2 -22.12 11.61 4.16
CA GLU A 2 -21.11 11.74 5.21
C GLU A 2 -19.76 11.37 4.60
N VAL A 3 -18.80 12.28 4.69
CA VAL A 3 -17.41 11.93 4.38
C VAL A 3 -16.99 10.93 5.45
N PRO A 4 -16.36 9.79 5.10
CA PRO A 4 -15.75 8.94 6.09
C PRO A 4 -14.86 9.77 7.03
N GLY A 5 -14.56 9.26 8.23
CA GLY A 5 -13.63 9.93 9.14
C GLY A 5 -12.25 10.18 8.52
N ASP A 6 -11.23 10.35 9.35
CA ASP A 6 -9.87 10.56 8.81
C ASP A 6 -9.41 9.37 7.95
N VAL A 7 -9.32 9.55 6.63
CA VAL A 7 -8.89 8.53 5.65
C VAL A 7 -7.44 8.72 5.19
N ARG A 8 -6.67 9.56 5.90
CA ARG A 8 -5.28 9.80 5.54
C ARG A 8 -4.45 8.53 5.74
N LEU A 9 -3.68 8.21 4.71
CA LEU A 9 -2.66 7.17 4.74
C LEU A 9 -1.29 7.81 4.72
N TYR A 10 -0.36 7.20 5.44
CA TYR A 10 1.00 7.65 5.56
C TYR A 10 1.96 6.53 5.20
N VAL A 11 3.05 6.87 4.54
CA VAL A 11 4.09 5.93 4.10
C VAL A 11 5.29 6.06 5.03
N HIS A 12 5.67 4.97 5.71
CA HIS A 12 6.75 5.01 6.70
C HIS A 12 8.13 5.30 6.08
N ASP A 13 8.35 4.94 4.82
CA ASP A 13 9.62 5.15 4.09
C ASP A 13 9.38 5.85 2.76
N ALA A 14 8.91 7.10 2.85
CA ALA A 14 8.44 7.91 1.74
C ALA A 14 9.52 8.26 0.68
N GLU A 15 10.80 8.08 1.00
CA GLU A 15 11.89 8.28 0.03
C GLU A 15 12.03 7.09 -0.94
N ASN A 16 11.63 5.89 -0.51
CA ASN A 16 11.79 4.66 -1.28
C ASN A 16 10.47 4.09 -1.82
N TRP A 17 9.34 4.55 -1.30
CA TRP A 17 8.01 4.11 -1.71
C TRP A 17 7.25 5.21 -2.45
N GLU A 18 6.62 4.83 -3.55
CA GLU A 18 5.79 5.70 -4.38
C GLU A 18 4.34 5.21 -4.35
N ALA A 19 3.38 6.13 -4.20
CA ALA A 19 1.96 5.86 -4.40
C ALA A 19 1.60 6.03 -5.88
N VAL A 20 0.95 5.03 -6.47
CA VAL A 20 0.64 4.98 -7.90
C VAL A 20 -0.82 4.63 -8.10
N ILE A 21 -1.48 5.30 -9.05
CA ILE A 21 -2.80 4.89 -9.55
C ILE A 21 -2.57 3.98 -10.76
N LYS A 22 -2.96 2.71 -10.65
CA LYS A 22 -2.86 1.73 -11.73
C LYS A 22 -3.59 2.23 -12.97
N GLN A 23 -2.88 2.36 -14.07
CA GLN A 23 -3.44 2.71 -15.38
C GLN A 23 -3.64 1.45 -16.22
N GLY A 24 -4.40 1.56 -17.31
CA GLY A 24 -4.57 0.45 -18.26
C GLY A 24 -5.28 -0.78 -17.66
N TYR A 25 -5.27 -1.87 -18.41
CA TYR A 25 -5.98 -3.13 -18.08
C TYR A 25 -5.05 -4.34 -18.13
N GLU A 26 -3.75 -4.12 -18.31
CA GLU A 26 -2.72 -5.13 -18.22
C GLU A 26 -2.72 -5.75 -16.82
N LYS A 27 -2.59 -7.08 -16.78
CA LYS A 27 -2.58 -7.84 -15.54
C LYS A 27 -1.28 -7.57 -14.79
N GLU A 28 -1.42 -6.92 -13.65
CA GLU A 28 -0.35 -6.71 -12.68
C GLU A 28 -0.80 -7.26 -11.34
N TYR A 29 0.13 -7.80 -10.55
CA TYR A 29 -0.19 -8.44 -9.30
C TYR A 29 0.58 -7.78 -8.15
N CYS A 30 -0.05 -7.77 -6.98
CA CYS A 30 0.59 -7.50 -5.70
C CYS A 30 1.69 -8.54 -5.47
N TYR A 31 2.81 -8.09 -4.91
CA TYR A 31 3.99 -8.91 -4.60
C TYR A 31 3.78 -9.77 -3.35
N ALA A 32 2.81 -9.43 -2.49
CA ALA A 32 2.52 -10.14 -1.25
C ALA A 32 1.24 -10.96 -1.34
N LYS A 33 1.18 -12.01 -0.51
CA LYS A 33 -0.02 -12.82 -0.23
C LYS A 33 -0.39 -12.69 1.24
N ASN A 34 -1.66 -12.89 1.57
CA ASN A 34 -2.09 -13.10 2.94
C ASN A 34 -1.72 -14.49 3.46
N PRO A 35 -1.48 -14.64 4.78
CA PRO A 35 -1.35 -15.96 5.38
C PRO A 35 -2.57 -16.81 5.01
N GLY A 36 -2.32 -17.96 4.37
CA GLY A 36 -3.38 -18.86 3.90
C GLY A 36 -3.85 -18.61 2.46
N GLU A 37 -3.40 -17.55 1.78
CA GLU A 37 -3.68 -17.35 0.35
C GLU A 37 -2.63 -18.04 -0.52
N ASP A 38 -3.09 -18.74 -1.56
CA ASP A 38 -2.25 -19.37 -2.57
C ASP A 38 -2.13 -18.51 -3.86
N TYR A 39 -2.88 -17.42 -3.96
CA TYR A 39 -2.88 -16.48 -5.08
C TYR A 39 -2.27 -15.11 -4.71
N PHE A 40 -1.81 -14.36 -5.72
CA PHE A 40 -1.45 -12.96 -5.58
C PHE A 40 -2.66 -12.07 -5.91
N HIS A 41 -2.82 -10.95 -5.20
CA HIS A 41 -3.92 -10.01 -5.50
C HIS A 41 -3.70 -9.36 -6.86
N LEU A 42 -4.71 -9.41 -7.73
CA LEU A 42 -4.70 -8.68 -9.00
C LEU A 42 -4.90 -7.18 -8.72
N LEU A 43 -4.04 -6.34 -9.28
CA LEU A 43 -4.18 -4.88 -9.23
C LEU A 43 -5.11 -4.41 -10.33
N MET A 44 -6.16 -3.68 -9.95
CA MET A 44 -7.22 -3.25 -10.85
C MET A 44 -6.93 -1.86 -11.43
N SER A 45 -7.43 -1.60 -12.64
CA SER A 45 -7.39 -0.24 -13.22
C SER A 45 -8.06 0.76 -12.27
N GLY A 46 -7.41 1.89 -12.02
CA GLY A 46 -7.87 2.92 -11.07
C GLY A 46 -7.54 2.63 -9.60
N GLU A 47 -7.01 1.45 -9.27
CA GLU A 47 -6.59 1.12 -7.91
C GLU A 47 -5.33 1.91 -7.51
N ILE A 48 -5.32 2.45 -6.29
CA ILE A 48 -4.11 2.99 -5.69
C ILE A 48 -3.31 1.84 -5.10
N TYR A 49 -2.04 1.74 -5.46
CA TYR A 49 -1.08 0.80 -4.88
C TYR A 49 0.21 1.54 -4.54
N VAL A 50 1.10 0.92 -3.76
CA VAL A 50 2.44 1.46 -3.49
C VAL A 50 3.50 0.60 -4.15
N ARG A 51 4.59 1.21 -4.61
CA ARG A 51 5.71 0.48 -5.21
C ARG A 51 7.07 0.93 -4.70
N ARG A 52 8.02 -0.01 -4.71
CA ARG A 52 9.45 0.21 -4.50
C ARG A 52 10.23 -0.68 -5.48
N GLY A 53 10.85 -0.07 -6.49
CA GLY A 53 11.44 -0.82 -7.59
C GLY A 53 10.40 -1.70 -8.30
N ASN A 54 10.60 -3.03 -8.27
CA ASN A 54 9.68 -4.01 -8.86
C ASN A 54 8.63 -4.53 -7.86
N GLU A 55 8.73 -4.18 -6.58
CA GLU A 55 7.76 -4.56 -5.55
C GLU A 55 6.51 -3.69 -5.69
N LYS A 56 5.34 -4.29 -5.91
CA LYS A 56 4.04 -3.61 -5.96
C LYS A 56 3.16 -4.17 -4.86
N LEU A 57 2.56 -3.33 -4.02
CA LEU A 57 1.67 -3.75 -2.94
C LEU A 57 0.34 -3.03 -3.06
N CYS A 58 -0.76 -3.78 -3.09
CA CYS A 58 -2.09 -3.21 -2.85
C CYS A 58 -2.14 -2.59 -1.43
N LEU A 59 -3.03 -1.63 -1.19
CA LEU A 59 -3.06 -0.91 0.09
C LEU A 59 -3.24 -1.84 1.29
N THR A 60 -4.03 -2.92 1.15
CA THR A 60 -4.24 -3.92 2.21
C THR A 60 -2.93 -4.61 2.59
N CYS A 61 -2.16 -5.10 1.61
CA CYS A 61 -0.87 -5.72 1.88
C CYS A 61 0.14 -4.70 2.39
N ALA A 62 0.18 -3.50 1.82
CA ALA A 62 1.07 -2.44 2.29
C ALA A 62 0.81 -2.07 3.76
N TYR A 63 -0.46 -2.06 4.19
CA TYR A 63 -0.82 -1.85 5.60
C TYR A 63 -0.33 -3.00 6.49
N ARG A 64 -0.59 -4.25 6.09
CA ARG A 64 -0.17 -5.44 6.85
C ARG A 64 1.36 -5.53 7.00
N HIS A 65 2.08 -5.11 5.97
CA HIS A 65 3.55 -5.10 5.94
C HIS A 65 4.17 -3.86 6.61
N GLY A 66 3.36 -2.96 7.18
CA GLY A 66 3.86 -1.76 7.86
C GLY A 66 4.45 -0.71 6.92
N VAL A 67 4.18 -0.81 5.61
CA VAL A 67 4.56 0.24 4.65
C VAL A 67 3.62 1.44 4.80
N LEU A 68 2.33 1.15 5.01
CA LEU A 68 1.29 2.15 5.26
C LEU A 68 0.84 2.17 6.71
N SER A 69 0.39 3.33 7.15
CA SER A 69 -0.24 3.55 8.44
C SER A 69 -1.31 4.64 8.36
N ASN A 70 -2.30 4.57 9.24
CA ASN A 70 -3.23 5.67 9.51
C ASN A 70 -2.76 6.61 10.63
N ASP A 71 -1.60 6.33 11.24
CA ASP A 71 -1.01 7.14 12.30
C ASP A 71 -0.41 8.44 11.74
N ARG A 72 -1.03 9.57 12.08
CA ARG A 72 -0.52 10.91 11.73
C ARG A 72 0.84 11.21 12.35
N LEU A 73 1.19 10.54 13.44
CA LEU A 73 2.47 10.65 14.14
C LEU A 73 3.44 9.51 13.76
N HIS A 74 3.22 8.81 12.65
CA HIS A 74 4.10 7.72 12.20
C HIS A 74 5.59 8.10 12.14
N TRP A 75 5.89 9.39 11.93
CA TRP A 75 7.25 9.94 11.86
C TRP A 75 7.93 9.99 13.23
N GLN A 76 7.17 10.12 14.32
CA GLN A 76 7.67 10.08 15.70
C GLN A 76 7.91 8.64 16.15
N HIS A 77 7.07 7.71 15.67
CA HIS A 77 7.08 6.30 16.08
C HIS A 77 7.94 5.39 15.19
N ARG A 78 8.82 5.95 14.34
CA ARG A 78 9.84 5.17 13.62
C ARG A 78 10.76 4.53 14.66
N GLN A 79 10.43 3.31 15.11
CA GLN A 79 11.41 2.47 15.79
C GLN A 79 12.53 2.22 14.80
N LYS A 80 13.75 2.63 15.18
CA LYS A 80 14.97 2.32 14.44
C LYS A 80 15.10 0.80 14.39
N SER A 81 14.76 0.17 13.28
CA SER A 81 15.22 -1.18 12.95
C SER A 81 16.59 -1.10 12.29
#